data_AF-A0A3A8ZL68-F1
#
_entry.id   AF-A0A3A8ZL68-F1
#
_cell.length_a   1.000
_cell.length_b   1.000
_cell.length_c   1.000
_cell.angle_alpha   90.00
_cell.angle_beta   90.00
_cell.angle_gamma   90.00
#
_symmetry.space_group_name_H-M   'P 1'
#
loop_
_entity.id
_entity.type
_entity.pdbx_description
1 polymer ?
#
loop_
_entity_poly.entity_id
_entity_poly.type
_entity_poly.pdbx_seq_one_letter_code
_entity_poly.pdbx_strand_id
1 'polypeptide(L)' 'MKQELAQDIALMRYSMISPLIVGLPDEYRSKEAYFRAASARGALHPNGSFIHPAPTSIKRWYQHYQKNG' A
#
# COMPACT_ATOMS: atom_id res chain seq x y z
N MET A 1 -20.73 9.85 -2.36
CA MET A 1 -19.97 10.03 -1.09
C MET A 1 -19.39 8.76 -0.47
N LYS A 2 -20.17 7.82 0.12
CA LYS A 2 -19.56 6.67 0.83
C LYS A 2 -18.81 5.69 -0.09
N GLN A 3 -19.32 5.46 -1.29
CA GLN A 3 -18.67 4.59 -2.28
C GLN A 3 -17.40 5.23 -2.86
N GLU A 4 -17.43 6.53 -3.16
CA GLU A 4 -16.26 7.30 -3.63
C GLU A 4 -15.13 7.27 -2.60
N LEU A 5 -15.40 7.52 -1.32
CA LEU A 5 -14.38 7.44 -0.27
C LEU A 5 -13.77 6.03 -0.16
N ALA A 6 -14.60 4.98 -0.28
CA ALA A 6 -14.09 3.61 -0.26
C ALA A 6 -13.21 3.29 -1.48
N GLN A 7 -13.58 3.81 -2.66
CA GLN A 7 -12.78 3.69 -3.89
C GLN A 7 -11.45 4.45 -3.75
N ASP A 8 -11.46 5.67 -3.23
CA ASP A 8 -10.24 6.45 -3.03
C ASP A 8 -9.29 5.78 -2.02
N ILE A 9 -9.83 5.20 -0.94
CA ILE A 9 -9.05 4.41 0.00
C ILE A 9 -8.47 3.16 -0.68
N ALA A 10 -9.23 2.50 -1.55
CA ALA A 10 -8.74 1.35 -2.31
C ALA A 10 -7.60 1.75 -3.26
N LEU A 11 -7.74 2.87 -3.98
CA LEU A 11 -6.71 3.44 -4.85
C LEU A 11 -5.45 3.82 -4.08
N MET A 12 -5.59 4.45 -2.90
CA MET A 12 -4.46 4.76 -2.01
C MET A 12 -3.74 3.48 -1.57
N ARG A 13 -4.46 2.43 -1.17
CA ARG A 13 -3.83 1.15 -0.78
C ARG A 13 -3.14 0.50 -1.97
N TYR A 14 -3.77 0.54 -3.13
CA TYR A 14 -3.23 -0.01 -4.38
C TYR A 14 -1.91 0.67 -4.76
N SER A 15 -1.85 2.01 -4.70
CA SER A 15 -0.62 2.74 -5.04
C SER A 15 0.56 2.39 -4.13
N MET A 16 0.31 2.02 -2.87
CA MET A 16 1.36 1.58 -1.94
C MET A 16 1.89 0.17 -2.26
N ILE A 17 1.08 -0.69 -2.89
CA ILE A 17 1.46 -2.09 -3.19
C ILE A 17 1.79 -2.33 -4.67
N SER A 18 1.46 -1.38 -5.55
CA SER A 18 1.63 -1.54 -7.00
C SER A 18 3.07 -1.83 -7.44
N PRO A 19 4.13 -1.32 -6.80
CA PRO A 19 5.49 -1.74 -7.12
C PRO A 19 5.66 -3.25 -6.96
N LEU A 20 5.17 -3.84 -5.85
CA LEU A 20 5.27 -5.28 -5.60
C LEU A 20 4.41 -6.16 -6.52
N ILE A 21 3.46 -5.59 -7.24
CA ILE A 21 2.65 -6.29 -8.24
C ILE A 21 3.46 -6.46 -9.52
N VAL A 22 4.18 -5.41 -9.94
CA VAL A 22 5.04 -5.44 -11.13
C VAL A 22 6.34 -6.22 -10.87
N GLY A 23 6.88 -6.12 -9.65
CA GLY A 23 8.08 -6.82 -9.22
C GLY A 23 8.71 -6.13 -8.01
N LEU A 24 9.41 -6.89 -7.15
CA LEU A 24 10.13 -6.27 -6.04
C LEU A 24 11.18 -5.32 -6.61
N PRO A 25 11.17 -4.01 -6.28
CA PRO A 25 12.18 -3.09 -6.81
C PRO A 25 13.59 -3.49 -6.35
N ASP A 26 14.57 -3.40 -7.23
CA ASP A 26 15.94 -3.90 -7.03
C ASP A 26 16.66 -3.29 -5.80
N GLU A 27 16.25 -2.10 -5.38
CA GLU A 27 16.76 -1.44 -4.18
C GLU A 27 16.38 -2.16 -2.87
N TYR A 28 15.42 -3.09 -2.91
CA TYR A 28 14.96 -3.85 -1.74
C TYR A 28 15.40 -5.32 -1.82
N ARG A 29 16.08 -5.77 -0.78
CA ARG A 29 16.50 -7.18 -0.65
C ARG A 29 15.35 -8.16 -0.37
N SER A 30 14.18 -7.67 0.05
CA SER A 30 13.00 -8.50 0.33
C SER A 30 11.71 -7.67 0.36
N LYS A 31 10.55 -8.35 0.26
CA LYS A 31 9.24 -7.71 0.43
C LYS A 31 9.09 -7.09 1.82
N GLU A 32 9.62 -7.72 2.86
CA GLU A 32 9.67 -7.17 4.22
C GLU A 32 10.46 -5.86 4.30
N ALA A 33 11.57 -5.73 3.56
CA ALA A 33 12.31 -4.48 3.48
C ALA A 33 11.47 -3.39 2.78
N TYR A 34 10.80 -3.74 1.68
CA TYR A 34 9.88 -2.84 1.01
C TYR A 34 8.74 -2.37 1.93
N PHE A 35 8.09 -3.27 2.68
CA PHE A 35 6.98 -2.90 3.57
C PHE A 35 7.41 -1.90 4.65
N ARG A 36 8.62 -2.03 5.19
CA ARG A 36 9.18 -1.06 6.14
C ARG A 36 9.43 0.29 5.47
N ALA A 37 10.01 0.31 4.28
CA ALA A 37 10.26 1.53 3.53
C ALA A 37 8.96 2.24 3.12
N ALA A 38 7.96 1.49 2.65
CA ALA A 38 6.65 2.03 2.30
C ALA A 38 5.91 2.60 3.51
N SER A 39 6.03 1.95 4.67
CA SER A 39 5.49 2.47 5.94
C SER A 39 6.15 3.80 6.34
N ALA A 40 7.48 3.87 6.24
CA ALA A 40 8.24 5.09 6.51
C ALA A 40 7.89 6.22 5.53
N ARG A 41 7.74 5.91 4.23
CA ARG A 41 7.30 6.88 3.21
C ARG A 41 5.90 7.42 3.50
N GLY A 42 4.98 6.58 3.94
CA GLY A 42 3.58 6.93 4.14
C GLY A 42 2.80 7.14 2.82
N ALA A 43 1.56 7.59 2.94
CA ALA A 43 0.67 7.90 1.82
C ALA A 43 -0.29 9.04 2.16
N LEU A 44 -0.68 9.79 1.13
CA LEU A 44 -1.75 10.79 1.24
C LEU A 44 -3.10 10.08 1.33
N HIS A 45 -3.79 10.23 2.45
CA HIS A 45 -5.14 9.73 2.62
C HIS A 45 -6.14 10.64 1.89
N PRO A 46 -7.26 10.11 1.36
CA PRO A 46 -8.23 10.91 0.60
C PRO A 46 -8.85 12.11 1.33
N ASN A 47 -8.79 12.12 2.67
CA ASN A 47 -9.20 13.27 3.49
C ASN A 47 -8.13 14.38 3.58
N GLY A 48 -7.01 14.26 2.85
CA GLY A 48 -5.90 15.22 2.85
C GLY A 48 -4.85 14.99 3.95
N SER A 49 -5.05 14.06 4.88
CA SER A 49 -4.06 13.77 5.91
C SER A 49 -2.98 12.82 5.39
N PHE A 50 -1.73 13.01 5.80
CA PHE A 50 -0.67 12.03 5.53
C PHE A 50 -0.68 10.92 6.59
N ILE A 51 -0.67 9.66 6.17
CA ILE A 51 -0.70 8.51 7.07
C ILE A 51 0.52 7.61 6.87
N HIS A 52 0.95 6.94 7.94
CA HIS A 52 2.03 5.97 7.93
C HIS A 52 1.49 4.59 8.38
N PRO A 53 0.91 3.80 7.48
CA PRO A 53 0.37 2.49 7.83
C PRO A 53 1.49 1.59 8.34
N ALA A 54 1.19 0.76 9.34
CA ALA A 54 2.14 -0.24 9.80
C ALA A 54 2.56 -1.18 8.64
N PRO A 55 3.82 -1.67 8.60
CA PRO A 55 4.28 -2.59 7.56
C PRO A 55 3.39 -3.83 7.41
N THR A 56 2.83 -4.32 8.52
CA THR A 56 1.90 -5.46 8.57
C THR A 56 0.57 -5.16 7.88
N SER A 57 0.06 -3.92 7.95
CA SER A 57 -1.14 -3.49 7.22
C SER A 57 -0.91 -3.49 5.72
N ILE A 58 0.24 -2.97 5.27
CA ILE A 58 0.62 -2.94 3.85
C ILE A 58 0.78 -4.38 3.32
N LYS A 59 1.43 -5.26 4.10
CA LYS A 59 1.53 -6.70 3.79
C LYS A 59 0.17 -7.35 3.62
N ARG A 60 -0.79 -7.05 4.51
CA ARG A 60 -2.17 -7.58 4.40
C ARG A 60 -2.88 -7.09 3.14
N TRP A 61 -2.72 -5.82 2.76
CA TRP A 61 -3.29 -5.31 1.51
C TRP A 61 -2.71 -6.01 0.29
N TYR A 62 -1.39 -6.20 0.25
CA TYR A 62 -0.73 -6.96 -0.82
C TYR A 62 -1.24 -8.40 -0.88
N GLN A 63 -1.33 -9.09 0.25
CA GLN A 63 -1.87 -10.47 0.31
C GLN A 63 -3.34 -10.55 -0.12
N HIS A 64 -4.14 -9.54 0.23
CA HIS A 64 -5.53 -9.48 -0.19
C HIS A 64 -5.64 -9.31 -1.70
N TYR A 65 -4.85 -8.40 -2.29
CA TYR A 65 -4.77 -8.21 -3.74
C TYR A 65 -4.36 -9.51 -4.46
N GLN A 66 -3.32 -10.18 -3.97
CA GLN A 66 -2.88 -11.46 -4.56
C GLN A 66 -3.96 -12.56 -4.57
N LYS A 67 -4.91 -12.51 -3.64
CA LYS A 67 -5.99 -13.50 -3.54
C LYS A 67 -7.21 -13.16 -4.39
N ASN A 68 -7.53 -11.88 -4.54
CA ASN A 68 -8.82 -11.44 -5.06
C ASN A 68 -8.73 -10.65 -6.37
N GLY A 69 -7.53 -10.31 -6.83
CA GLY A 69 -7.33 -9.32 -7.89
C GLY A 69 -7.60 -7.91 -7.37
#